data_AF-A0A1K0IQ80-F1
#
_entry.id   AF-A0A1K0IQ80-F1
#
_cell.length_a   1.000
_cell.length_b   1.000
_cell.length_c   1.000
_cell.angle_alpha   90.00
_cell.angle_beta   90.00
_cell.angle_gamma   90.00
#
_symmetry.space_group_name_H-M   'P 1'
#
loop_
_entity.id
_entity.type
_entity.pdbx_description
1 polymer ?
#
loop_
_entity_poly.entity_id
_entity_poly.type
_entity_poly.pdbx_seq_one_letter_code
_entity_poly.pdbx_strand_id
1 'polypeptide(L)' 'MGYATGYPIERIFRDTRGGMIPEGTTEIQTLIIGREILGISALT' A
#
# COMPACT_ATOMS: atom_id res chain seq x y z
N MET A 1 0.92 -20.28 -17.49
CA MET A 1 0.51 -20.85 -16.19
C MET A 1 0.76 -19.81 -15.11
N GLY A 2 -0.26 -19.48 -14.30
CA GLY A 2 -0.12 -18.66 -13.08
C GLY A 2 -1.15 -17.55 -12.89
N TYR A 3 -1.69 -16.98 -13.96
CA TYR A 3 -2.66 -15.89 -13.87
C TYR A 3 -3.84 -16.17 -14.81
N ALA A 4 -5.06 -16.17 -14.27
CA ALA A 4 -6.27 -16.23 -15.09
C ALA A 4 -6.29 -14.99 -16.01
N THR A 5 -6.25 -15.21 -17.33
CA THR A 5 -6.12 -14.14 -18.32
C THR A 5 -7.47 -13.52 -18.70
N GLY A 6 -8.58 -14.23 -18.50
CA GLY A 6 -9.95 -13.80 -18.83
C GLY A 6 -10.54 -12.72 -17.91
N TYR A 7 -9.84 -12.35 -16.84
CA TYR A 7 -10.31 -11.44 -15.79
C TYR A 7 -9.30 -10.30 -15.58
N PRO A 8 -9.26 -9.30 -16.50
CA PRO A 8 -8.23 -8.27 -16.49
C PRO A 8 -8.31 -7.35 -15.27
N ILE A 9 -9.51 -7.04 -14.79
CA ILE A 9 -9.72 -6.14 -13.64
C ILE A 9 -9.30 -6.84 -12.35
N GLU A 10 -9.75 -8.08 -12.16
CA GLU A 10 -9.45 -8.91 -10.99
C GLU A 10 -7.96 -9.24 -10.90
N ARG A 11 -7.29 -9.38 -12.05
CA ARG A 11 -5.83 -9.49 -12.11
C ARG A 11 -5.16 -8.21 -11.62
N ILE A 12 -5.51 -7.05 -12.15
CA ILE A 12 -4.94 -5.76 -11.70
C ILE A 12 -5.16 -5.57 -10.19
N PHE A 13 -6.37 -5.85 -9.72
CA PHE A 13 -6.69 -5.76 -8.30
C PHE A 13 -5.79 -6.65 -7.45
N ARG A 14 -5.69 -7.95 -7.78
CA ARG A 14 -4.82 -8.88 -7.04
C ARG A 14 -3.35 -8.49 -7.07
N ASP A 15 -2.85 -8.07 -8.23
CA ASP A 15 -1.45 -7.71 -8.42
C ASP A 15 -1.11 -6.45 -7.62
N THR A 16 -2.00 -5.45 -7.62
CA THR A 16 -1.82 -4.20 -6.85
C THR A 16 -1.97 -4.42 -5.35
N ARG A 17 -2.85 -5.34 -4.90
CA ARG A 17 -3.02 -5.62 -3.46
C ARG A 17 -1.73 -6.11 -2.80
N GLY A 18 -0.94 -6.92 -3.50
CA GLY A 18 0.34 -7.42 -2.98
C GLY A 18 1.37 -6.30 -2.77
N GLY A 19 1.28 -5.21 -3.54
CA GLY A 19 2.21 -4.08 -3.46
C GLY A 19 1.97 -3.11 -2.30
N MET A 20 0.87 -3.24 -1.55
CA MET A 20 0.51 -2.26 -0.49
C MET A 20 1.33 -2.37 0.79
N ILE A 21 2.00 -3.50 1.03
CA ILE A 21 2.83 -3.73 2.23
C ILE A 21 4.32 -3.42 1.97
N PRO A 22 4.96 -3.89 0.88
CA PRO A 22 6.42 -3.77 0.74
C PRO A 22 6.92 -2.32 0.64
N GLU A 23 6.10 -1.39 0.12
CA GLU A 23 6.48 0.02 -0.05
C GLU A 23 6.05 0.92 1.13
N GLY A 24 5.67 0.29 2.26
CA GLY A 24 5.07 0.97 3.40
C GLY A 24 3.55 0.96 3.32
N THR A 25 2.92 0.57 4.42
CA THR A 25 1.45 0.52 4.49
C THR A 25 0.87 1.94 4.50
N THR A 26 -0.40 2.06 4.11
CA THR A 26 -1.13 3.33 4.17
C THR A 26 -1.07 3.97 5.56
N GLU A 27 -1.11 3.17 6.62
CA GLU A 27 -0.99 3.64 8.00
C GLU A 27 0.38 4.26 8.26
N ILE A 28 1.48 3.59 7.89
CA ILE A 28 2.84 4.14 8.05
C ILE A 28 3.01 5.43 7.24
N GLN A 29 2.55 5.45 5.98
CA GLN A 29 2.60 6.64 5.14
C GLN A 29 1.82 7.81 5.77
N THR A 30 0.66 7.52 6.37
CA THR A 30 -0.15 8.52 7.09
C THR A 30 0.59 9.07 8.30
N LEU A 31 1.26 8.23 9.07
CA LEU A 31 2.05 8.66 10.23
C LEU A 31 3.27 9.50 9.84
N ILE A 32 3.93 9.16 8.72
CA ILE A 32 5.03 9.96 8.16
C ILE A 32 4.51 11.35 7.77
N ILE A 33 3.41 11.42 7.00
CA ILE A 33 2.78 12.69 6.61
C ILE A 33 2.37 13.49 7.86
N GLY A 34 1.76 12.83 8.84
CA GLY A 34 1.36 13.44 10.12
C GLY A 34 2.54 14.03 10.88
N ARG A 35 3.69 13.35 10.91
CA ARG A 35 4.93 13.87 11.51
C ARG A 35 5.41 15.13 10.81
N GLU A 36 5.43 15.15 9.47
CA GLU A 36 5.90 16.31 8.70
C GLU A 36 4.97 17.52 8.87
N ILE A 37 3.67 17.30 9.01
CA ILE A 37 2.68 18.38 9.18
C ILE A 37 2.63 18.90 10.63
N LEU A 38 2.66 17.99 11.62
CA LEU A 38 2.41 18.32 13.02
C LEU A 38 3.70 18.49 13.85
N GLY A 39 4.84 18.05 13.34
CA GLY A 39 6.12 18.07 14.06
C GLY A 39 6.22 17.07 15.21
N ILE A 40 5.26 16.16 15.34
CA ILE A 40 5.18 15.16 16.42
C ILE A 40 5.28 13.77 15.80
N SER A 41 6.20 12.95 16.28
CA SER A 41 6.35 11.55 15.84
C SER A 41 5.43 10.61 16.62
N ALA A 42 4.73 9.74 15.91
CA ALA A 42 3.93 8.63 16.46
C ALA A 42 4.43 7.24 16.00
N LEU A 43 5.66 7.18 15.47
CA LEU A 43 6.37 5.96 15.12
C LEU A 43 7.22 5.54 16.33
N THR A 44 6.65 4.75 17.23
CA THR A 44 7.35 4.23 18.42
C THR A 44 7.09 2.74 18.58
#